data_AF-A0A3E0TS68-F1
#
_entry.id   AF-A0A3E0TS68-F1
#
_cell.length_a   1.000
_cell.length_b   1.000
_cell.length_c   1.000
_cell.angle_alpha   90.00
_cell.angle_beta   90.00
_cell.angle_gamma   90.00
#
_symmetry.space_group_name_H-M   'P 1'
#
loop_
_entity.id
_entity.type
_entity.pdbx_description
1 polymer ?
#
loop_
_entity_poly.entity_id
_entity_poly.type
_entity_poly.pdbx_seq_one_letter_code
_entity_poly.pdbx_strand_id
1 'polypeptide(L)'
;MNPIIQVLQANNIAQAQINDIFTELTTNPLMAMNTIASLGIPQEQLQPVMMQVMTNPGLIKEAVQELGLDVEAMEKAKQAFQQEKE
;
A
#
# COMPACT_ATOMS: atom_id res chain seq x y z
N MET A 1 -5.05 -13.71 5.75
CA MET A 1 -4.57 -13.25 4.44
C MET A 1 -5.39 -12.04 4.04
N ASN A 2 -4.77 -10.87 4.08
CA ASN A 2 -5.40 -9.58 3.82
C ASN A 2 -6.14 -9.58 2.46
N PRO A 3 -7.41 -9.13 2.41
CA PRO A 3 -8.22 -9.18 1.17
C PRO A 3 -7.63 -8.32 0.05
N ILE A 4 -6.93 -7.24 0.38
CA ILE A 4 -6.30 -6.34 -0.60
C ILE A 4 -5.13 -7.05 -1.29
N ILE A 5 -4.29 -7.75 -0.51
CA ILE A 5 -3.16 -8.53 -1.04
C ILE A 5 -3.67 -9.61 -1.99
N GLN A 6 -4.77 -10.28 -1.65
CA GLN A 6 -5.37 -11.31 -2.50
C GLN A 6 -5.81 -10.78 -3.86
N VAL A 7 -6.46 -9.61 -3.90
CA VAL A 7 -6.89 -8.99 -5.17
C VAL A 7 -5.68 -8.61 -6.02
N LEU A 8 -4.65 -8.03 -5.43
CA LEU A 8 -3.42 -7.66 -6.15
C LEU A 8 -2.74 -8.91 -6.72
N GLN A 9 -2.58 -9.97 -5.94
CA GLN A 9 -2.00 -11.24 -6.41
C GLN A 9 -2.84 -11.89 -7.52
N ALA A 10 -4.17 -11.85 -7.40
CA ALA A 10 -5.08 -12.37 -8.43
C ALA A 10 -4.96 -11.62 -9.76
N ASN A 11 -4.52 -10.36 -9.73
CA ASN A 11 -4.21 -9.56 -10.92
C ASN A 11 -2.77 -9.72 -11.42
N ASN A 12 -2.05 -10.76 -10.97
CA ASN A 12 -0.65 -11.02 -11.31
C ASN A 12 0.31 -9.89 -10.91
N ILE A 13 -0.04 -9.10 -9.90
CA ILE A 13 0.85 -8.08 -9.37
C ILE A 13 1.95 -8.76 -8.56
N ALA A 14 3.21 -8.45 -8.89
CA ALA A 14 4.36 -9.04 -8.24
C ALA A 14 4.42 -8.61 -6.76
N GLN A 15 4.92 -9.50 -5.88
CA GLN A 15 5.01 -9.20 -4.45
C GLN A 15 5.83 -7.94 -4.14
N ALA A 16 6.88 -7.66 -4.91
CA ALA A 16 7.64 -6.42 -4.79
C ALA A 16 6.77 -5.18 -5.05
N GLN A 17 5.92 -5.20 -6.09
CA GLN A 17 5.00 -4.09 -6.36
C GLN A 17 3.92 -3.97 -5.29
N ILE A 18 3.43 -5.09 -4.76
CA ILE A 18 2.50 -5.09 -3.62
C ILE A 18 3.15 -4.38 -2.42
N ASN A 19 4.41 -4.70 -2.13
CA ASN A 19 5.14 -4.07 -1.04
C ASN A 19 5.28 -2.56 -1.24
N ASP A 20 5.58 -2.11 -2.46
CA ASP A 20 5.69 -0.70 -2.81
C ASP A 20 4.35 0.03 -2.64
N ILE A 21 3.24 -0.58 -3.08
CA ILE A 21 1.90 0.01 -2.92
C ILE A 21 1.56 0.21 -1.44
N PHE A 22 1.81 -0.79 -0.59
CA PHE A 22 1.49 -0.67 0.85
C PHE A 22 2.42 0.30 1.57
N THR A 23 3.69 0.31 1.18
CA THR A 23 4.66 1.33 1.58
C THR A 23 4.16 2.74 1.25
N GLU A 24 3.71 2.96 0.03
CA GLU A 24 3.13 4.23 -0.39
C GLU A 24 1.82 4.51 0.34
N LEU A 25 0.94 3.53 0.57
CA LEU A 25 -0.31 3.73 1.31
C LEU A 25 -0.07 4.21 2.74
N THR A 26 1.02 3.77 3.39
CA THR A 26 1.38 4.24 4.73
C THR A 26 2.01 5.63 4.76
N THR A 27 2.73 6.02 3.71
CA THR A 27 3.56 7.22 3.74
C THR A 27 3.04 8.37 2.86
N ASN A 28 2.32 8.05 1.78
CA ASN A 28 1.67 8.98 0.87
C ASN A 28 0.50 8.27 0.13
N PRO A 29 -0.70 8.20 0.74
CA PRO A 29 -1.86 7.53 0.17
C PRO A 29 -2.24 8.01 -1.24
N LEU A 30 -2.00 9.29 -1.55
CA LEU A 30 -2.28 9.86 -2.87
C LEU A 30 -1.35 9.30 -3.94
N MET A 31 -0.07 9.09 -3.60
CA MET A 31 0.90 8.46 -4.50
C MET A 31 0.52 7.01 -4.77
N ALA A 32 0.16 6.25 -3.73
CA ALA A 32 -0.27 4.87 -3.89
C ALA A 32 -1.49 4.73 -4.80
N MET A 33 -2.46 5.65 -4.72
CA MET A 33 -3.62 5.65 -5.61
C MET A 33 -3.20 5.81 -7.08
N ASN A 34 -2.22 6.66 -7.38
CA ASN A 34 -1.69 6.80 -8.74
C ASN A 34 -0.95 5.54 -9.19
N THR A 35 -0.15 4.93 -8.32
CA THR A 35 0.54 3.67 -8.60
C THR A 35 -0.49 2.58 -8.92
N ILE A 36 -1.51 2.42 -8.09
CA ILE A 36 -2.61 1.46 -8.31
C ILE A 36 -3.33 1.73 -9.64
N ALA A 37 -3.61 2.99 -9.97
CA ALA A 37 -4.24 3.35 -11.24
C ALA A 37 -3.36 2.98 -12.45
N SER A 38 -2.04 3.08 -12.31
CA SER A 38 -1.08 2.74 -13.37
C SER A 38 -0.92 1.23 -13.60
N LEU A 39 -1.34 0.39 -12.65
CA LEU A 39 -1.29 -1.08 -12.78
C LEU A 39 -2.32 -1.62 -13.79
N GLY A 40 -3.26 -0.79 -14.25
CA GLY A 40 -4.29 -1.21 -15.20
C GLY A 40 -5.30 -2.20 -14.61
N ILE A 41 -5.41 -2.27 -13.27
CA ILE A 41 -6.39 -3.14 -12.61
C ILE A 41 -7.80 -2.61 -12.92
N PRO A 42 -8.75 -3.48 -13.33
CA PRO A 42 -10.11 -3.06 -13.58
C PRO A 42 -10.75 -2.36 -12.37
N GLN A 43 -11.43 -1.24 -12.61
CA GLN A 43 -12.07 -0.47 -11.53
C GLN A 43 -13.06 -1.29 -10.70
N GLU A 44 -13.75 -2.25 -11.32
CA GLU A 44 -14.68 -3.16 -10.65
C GLU A 44 -13.99 -4.07 -9.62
N GLN A 45 -12.69 -4.35 -9.81
CA GLN A 45 -11.89 -5.11 -8.86
C GLN A 45 -11.25 -4.21 -7.79
N LEU A 46 -10.95 -2.95 -8.13
CA LEU A 46 -10.39 -1.98 -7.18
C LEU A 46 -11.45 -1.34 -6.27
N GLN A 47 -12.66 -1.12 -6.75
CA GLN A 47 -13.77 -0.55 -5.95
C GLN A 47 -13.99 -1.27 -4.61
N PRO A 48 -14.13 -2.61 -4.57
CA PRO A 48 -14.32 -3.32 -3.30
C PRO A 48 -13.11 -3.20 -2.37
N VAL A 49 -11.90 -3.17 -2.93
CA VAL A 49 -10.65 -2.94 -2.17
C VAL A 49 -10.66 -1.55 -1.54
N MET A 50 -10.94 -0.52 -2.33
CA MET A 50 -10.98 0.87 -1.86
C MET A 50 -12.08 1.09 -0.81
N MET A 51 -13.26 0.49 -1.00
CA MET A 51 -14.35 0.50 -0.02
C MET A 51 -13.93 -0.16 1.30
N GLN A 52 -13.21 -1.28 1.25
CA GLN A 52 -12.71 -1.95 2.45
C GLN A 52 -11.65 -1.11 3.17
N VAL A 53 -10.72 -0.49 2.44
CA VAL A 53 -9.73 0.43 3.04
C VAL A 53 -10.40 1.64 3.68
N MET A 54 -11.42 2.21 3.04
CA MET A 54 -12.17 3.36 3.58
C MET A 54 -12.99 2.99 4.82
N THR A 55 -13.59 1.81 4.86
CA THR A 55 -14.41 1.35 6.00
C THR A 55 -13.56 0.79 7.13
N ASN A 56 -12.40 0.21 6.82
CA ASN A 56 -11.46 -0.31 7.79
C ASN A 56 -10.02 0.08 7.40
N PRO A 57 -9.56 1.28 7.80
CA PRO A 57 -8.18 1.71 7.56
C PRO A 57 -7.13 0.82 8.26
N GLY A 58 -7.53 0.03 9.26
CA GLY A 58 -6.67 -0.94 9.92
C GLY A 58 -6.15 -2.05 8.99
N LEU A 59 -6.86 -2.32 7.88
CA LEU A 59 -6.43 -3.30 6.88
C LEU A 59 -5.08 -2.96 6.24
N ILE A 60 -4.74 -1.68 6.11
CA ILE A 60 -3.42 -1.25 5.63
C ILE A 60 -2.34 -1.72 6.59
N LYS A 61 -2.57 -1.54 7.90
CA LYS A 61 -1.63 -1.90 8.96
C LYS A 61 -1.45 -3.42 9.08
N GLU A 62 -2.52 -4.18 8.92
CA GLU A 62 -2.46 -5.64 8.88
C GLU A 62 -1.68 -6.12 7.64
N ALA A 63 -1.89 -5.50 6.48
CA ALA A 63 -1.17 -5.86 5.26
C ALA A 63 0.34 -5.61 5.38
N VAL A 64 0.77 -4.46 5.89
CA VAL A 64 2.21 -4.18 6.10
C VAL A 64 2.83 -5.16 7.10
N GLN A 65 2.12 -5.53 8.16
CA GLN A 65 2.59 -6.57 9.09
C GLN A 65 2.69 -7.94 8.42
N GLU A 66 1.69 -8.34 7.63
CA GLU A 66 1.68 -9.61 6.90
C GLU A 66 2.80 -9.68 5.84
N LEU A 67 3.11 -8.55 5.20
CA LEU A 67 4.20 -8.40 4.23
C LEU A 67 5.58 -8.27 4.89
N GLY A 68 5.65 -8.16 6.22
CA GLY A 68 6.90 -7.92 6.96
C GLY A 68 7.51 -6.55 6.68
N LEU A 69 6.70 -5.57 6.26
CA LEU A 69 7.13 -4.19 6.03
C LEU A 69 7.23 -3.48 7.37
N ASP A 70 8.45 -3.14 7.75
CA ASP A 70 8.74 -2.43 8.99
C ASP A 70 8.50 -0.92 8.79
N VAL A 71 7.25 -0.52 8.92
CA VAL A 71 6.79 0.85 8.65
C VAL A 71 7.42 1.85 9.62
N GLU A 72 7.72 1.45 10.86
CA GLU A 72 8.42 2.31 11.84
C GLU A 72 9.85 2.63 11.40
N ALA A 73 10.57 1.66 10.85
CA ALA A 73 11.90 1.90 10.29
C ALA A 73 11.84 2.86 9.08
N MET A 74 10.79 2.71 8.27
CA MET A 74 10.59 3.52 7.07
C MET A 74 10.18 4.97 7.37
N GLU A 75 9.29 5.20 8.34
CA GLU A 75 8.94 6.55 8.80
C GLU A 75 10.15 7.26 9.39
N LYS A 76 10.94 6.58 10.24
CA LYS A 76 12.20 7.13 10.76
C LYS A 76 13.18 7.47 9.63
N ALA A 77 13.31 6.61 8.61
CA ALA A 77 14.16 6.87 7.45
C ALA A 77 13.67 8.09 6.64
N LYS A 78 12.35 8.25 6.44
CA LYS A 78 11.77 9.42 5.77
C LYS A 78 11.96 10.71 6.57
N GLN A 79 11.79 10.66 7.88
CA GLN A 79 12.02 11.81 8.76
C GLN A 79 13.49 12.23 8.79
N ALA A 80 14.42 11.27 8.86
CA ALA A 80 15.85 11.55 8.76
C ALA A 80 16.20 12.23 7.42
N PHE A 81 15.62 11.77 6.31
CA PHE A 81 15.82 12.35 4.98
C PHE A 81 15.19 13.74 4.80
N GLN A 82 14.08 14.04 5.50
CA GLN A 82 13.48 15.38 5.47
C GLN A 82 14.26 16.38 6.32
N GLN A 83 14.86 15.94 7.43
CA GLN A 83 15.70 16.79 8.28
C GLN A 83 17.05 17.15 7.64
N GLU A 84 17.58 16.36 6.71
CA GLU A 84 18.81 16.71 5.97
C GLU A 84 18.59 17.76 4.85
N LYS A 85 17.35 18.20 4.60
CA LYS A 85 17.02 19.19 3.56
C LYS A 85 16.63 20.58 4.07
N GLU A 86 16.70 20.84 5.37
CA GLU A 86 16.56 22.18 5.97
C GLU A 86 17.92 22.74 6.40
#